data_AF-A0A3N5LTL8-F1
#
_entry.id   AF-A0A3N5LTL8-F1
#
_cell.length_a   1.000
_cell.length_b   1.000
_cell.length_c   1.000
_cell.angle_alpha   90.00
_cell.angle_beta   90.00
_cell.angle_gamma   90.00
#
_symmetry.space_group_name_H-M   'P 1'
#
loop_
_entity.id
_entity.type
_entity.pdbx_description
1 polymer ?
#
loop_
_entity_poly.entity_id
_entity_poly.type
_entity_poly.pdbx_seq_one_letter_code
_entity_poly.pdbx_strand_id
1 'polypeptide(L)'
;MDRLRRFLSNRQRIFDFLWALAMLGLPLTSFTLFVRLTRAVVAPFTALPVFLLLMAWLVPYLLRGGALPRESKPLFLFGLVALAASAGALFIDIPTLKGRSVLGQEARAFVTLVIGAAFYLIFAAYPREEEQLNKTLRWIHIGGLVMMTWTIIQFFYLNNPYGFPVWADRIQEVLVTKTPNRGARITGLAYEPSWFGHQMIMLYIPLWLAASYERTSAFKVRILRYLTIENFLLVFGLVEFFYSLPRLSMAALLLVCVYLFYKGNLALYRKAAGAIASRKKIKRLYESRLIKSFMGLAATGILLAFYASLGWGILYLGSQRD
;
A
#
# COMPACT_ATOMS: atom_id res chain seq x y z
N MET A 1 -6.51 -6.82 -43.85
CA MET A 1 -6.65 -6.05 -42.58
C MET A 1 -6.87 -6.94 -41.35
N ASP A 2 -7.47 -8.13 -41.47
CA ASP A 2 -7.81 -8.99 -40.30
C ASP A 2 -6.63 -9.63 -39.56
N ARG A 3 -5.50 -9.90 -40.24
CA ARG A 3 -4.29 -10.43 -39.56
C ARG A 3 -3.65 -9.39 -38.63
N LEU A 4 -3.63 -8.12 -39.06
CA LEU A 4 -3.08 -7.02 -38.26
C LEU A 4 -3.95 -6.75 -37.01
N ARG A 5 -5.28 -6.74 -37.16
CA ARG A 5 -6.21 -6.60 -36.02
C ARG A 5 -6.08 -7.75 -35.02
N ARG A 6 -5.97 -9.00 -35.50
CA ARG A 6 -5.73 -10.17 -34.65
C ARG A 6 -4.40 -10.09 -33.91
N PHE A 7 -3.33 -9.68 -34.59
CA PHE A 7 -2.01 -9.53 -33.96
C PHE A 7 -2.01 -8.47 -32.85
N LEU A 8 -2.61 -7.29 -33.09
CA LEU A 8 -2.73 -6.23 -32.09
C LEU A 8 -3.59 -6.67 -30.90
N SER A 9 -4.69 -7.39 -31.15
CA SER A 9 -5.55 -7.94 -30.09
C SER A 9 -4.81 -8.97 -29.22
N ASN A 10 -4.05 -9.88 -29.84
CA ASN A 10 -3.27 -10.88 -29.10
C ASN A 10 -2.18 -10.22 -28.26
N ARG A 11 -1.50 -9.20 -28.78
CA ARG A 11 -0.49 -8.45 -28.03
C ARG A 11 -1.09 -7.77 -26.79
N GLN A 12 -2.25 -7.14 -26.93
CA GLN A 12 -2.92 -6.51 -25.80
C GLN A 12 -3.32 -7.53 -24.72
N ARG A 13 -3.82 -8.71 -25.11
CA ARG A 13 -4.15 -9.78 -24.17
C ARG A 13 -2.94 -10.25 -23.35
N ILE A 14 -1.76 -10.34 -23.98
CA ILE A 14 -0.52 -10.70 -23.28
C ILE A 14 -0.16 -9.64 -22.23
N PHE A 15 -0.28 -8.36 -22.59
CA PHE A 15 -0.01 -7.28 -21.64
C PHE A 15 -1.01 -7.24 -20.50
N ASP A 16 -2.29 -7.44 -20.78
CA ASP A 16 -3.33 -7.53 -19.75
C ASP A 16 -3.12 -8.72 -18.82
N PHE A 17 -2.63 -9.85 -19.36
CA PHE A 17 -2.25 -11.02 -18.56
C PHE A 17 -1.05 -10.74 -17.67
N LEU A 18 0.03 -10.15 -18.21
CA LEU A 18 1.21 -9.76 -17.42
C LEU A 18 0.84 -8.74 -16.34
N TRP A 19 -0.06 -7.80 -16.66
CA TRP A 19 -0.55 -6.80 -15.72
C TRP A 19 -1.38 -7.44 -14.60
N ALA A 20 -2.31 -8.34 -14.93
CA ALA A 20 -3.05 -9.11 -13.93
C ALA A 20 -2.11 -9.90 -13.02
N LEU A 21 -1.10 -10.57 -13.61
CA LEU A 21 -0.09 -11.32 -12.87
C LEU A 21 0.74 -10.42 -11.95
N ALA A 22 1.06 -9.20 -12.38
CA ALA A 22 1.75 -8.20 -11.57
C ALA A 22 0.92 -7.79 -10.34
N MET A 23 -0.38 -7.51 -10.52
CA MET A 23 -1.30 -7.09 -9.45
C MET A 23 -1.57 -8.22 -8.45
N LEU A 24 -1.84 -9.43 -8.95
CA LEU A 24 -2.03 -10.62 -8.12
C LEU A 24 -0.77 -10.97 -7.33
N GLY A 25 0.39 -10.66 -7.91
CA GLY A 25 1.71 -10.86 -7.33
C GLY A 25 2.14 -9.86 -6.27
N LEU A 26 1.42 -8.73 -6.12
CA LEU A 26 1.81 -7.66 -5.18
C LEU A 26 2.04 -8.13 -3.74
N PRO A 27 1.25 -9.06 -3.16
CA PRO A 27 1.50 -9.59 -1.83
C PRO A 27 2.86 -10.29 -1.67
N LEU A 28 3.39 -10.90 -2.74
CA LEU A 28 4.57 -11.77 -2.72
C LEU A 28 5.86 -10.94 -2.76
N THR A 29 6.39 -10.59 -1.59
CA THR A 29 7.55 -9.69 -1.46
C THR A 29 8.91 -10.36 -1.68
N SER A 30 9.04 -11.65 -1.36
CA SER A 30 10.29 -12.42 -1.45
C SER A 30 10.03 -13.79 -2.05
N PHE A 31 9.74 -13.81 -3.35
CA PHE A 31 9.43 -15.03 -4.08
C PHE A 31 10.64 -15.97 -4.08
N THR A 32 10.47 -17.19 -3.57
CA THR A 32 11.59 -18.09 -3.25
C THR A 32 12.48 -18.39 -4.45
N LEU A 33 11.91 -18.56 -5.64
CA LEU A 33 12.70 -18.77 -6.85
C LEU A 33 13.63 -17.59 -7.13
N PHE A 34 13.14 -16.35 -6.98
CA PHE A 34 13.93 -15.16 -7.27
C PHE A 34 14.96 -14.90 -6.19
N VAL A 35 14.63 -15.15 -4.92
CA VAL A 35 15.60 -15.09 -3.82
C VAL A 35 16.75 -16.07 -4.05
N ARG A 36 16.46 -17.31 -4.46
CA ARG A 36 17.50 -18.32 -4.77
C ARG A 36 18.38 -17.91 -5.95
N LEU A 37 17.80 -17.29 -6.98
CA LEU A 37 18.53 -16.86 -8.17
C LEU A 37 19.39 -15.61 -7.90
N THR A 38 18.84 -14.62 -7.21
CA THR A 38 19.46 -13.29 -7.04
C THR A 38 20.28 -13.18 -5.75
N ARG A 39 20.04 -14.08 -4.78
CA ARG A 39 20.51 -13.99 -3.39
C ARG A 39 20.09 -12.70 -2.67
N ALA A 40 19.13 -11.96 -3.22
CA ALA A 40 18.57 -10.78 -2.61
C ALA A 40 17.46 -11.17 -1.64
N VAL A 41 17.41 -10.50 -0.49
CA VAL A 41 16.32 -10.69 0.49
C VAL A 41 15.00 -10.16 -0.06
N VAL A 42 15.05 -9.07 -0.83
CA VAL A 42 13.90 -8.44 -1.47
C VAL A 42 13.86 -8.85 -2.93
N ALA A 43 12.95 -9.76 -3.27
CA ALA A 43 12.81 -10.28 -4.62
C ALA A 43 11.32 -10.52 -4.94
N PRO A 44 10.55 -9.43 -5.18
CA PRO A 44 9.10 -9.54 -5.31
C PRO A 44 8.72 -10.26 -6.60
N PHE A 45 7.67 -11.07 -6.53
CA PHE A 45 7.17 -11.80 -7.70
C PHE A 45 6.80 -10.84 -8.85
N THR A 46 6.23 -9.67 -8.50
CA THR A 46 5.85 -8.61 -9.42
C THR A 46 7.01 -8.07 -10.28
N ALA A 47 8.27 -8.26 -9.86
CA ALA A 47 9.43 -7.79 -10.64
C ALA A 47 9.49 -8.39 -12.05
N LEU A 48 9.18 -9.67 -12.22
CA LEU A 48 9.26 -10.31 -13.53
C LEU A 48 8.17 -9.83 -14.49
N PRO A 49 6.86 -9.84 -14.12
CA PRO A 49 5.83 -9.28 -14.99
C PRO A 49 6.07 -7.81 -15.34
N VAL A 50 6.52 -6.99 -14.38
CA VAL A 50 6.85 -5.57 -14.63
C VAL A 50 8.04 -5.42 -15.56
N PHE A 51 9.09 -6.22 -15.40
CA PHE A 51 10.23 -6.19 -16.30
C PHE A 51 9.84 -6.57 -17.74
N LEU A 52 8.98 -7.59 -17.89
CA LEU A 52 8.46 -7.98 -19.21
C LEU A 52 7.59 -6.87 -19.82
N LEU A 53 6.75 -6.21 -19.03
CA LEU A 53 5.96 -5.06 -19.49
C LEU A 53 6.84 -3.86 -19.85
N LEU A 54 7.92 -3.61 -19.08
CA LEU A 54 8.90 -2.57 -19.37
C LEU A 54 9.50 -2.79 -20.77
N MET A 55 10.01 -3.98 -21.04
CA MET A 55 10.69 -4.31 -22.29
C MET A 55 9.73 -4.43 -23.48
N ALA A 56 8.57 -5.07 -23.30
CA ALA A 56 7.67 -5.39 -24.40
C ALA A 56 6.61 -4.30 -24.69
N TRP A 57 6.29 -3.46 -23.69
CA TRP A 57 5.27 -2.43 -23.80
C TRP A 57 5.82 -1.02 -23.59
N LEU A 58 6.43 -0.70 -22.44
CA LEU A 58 6.78 0.69 -22.12
C LEU A 58 7.90 1.23 -23.01
N VAL A 59 9.00 0.49 -23.18
CA VAL A 59 10.11 0.92 -24.04
C VAL A 59 9.62 1.15 -25.48
N PRO A 60 8.93 0.19 -26.15
CA PRO A 60 8.38 0.43 -27.48
C PRO A 60 7.34 1.57 -27.53
N TYR A 61 6.57 1.76 -26.47
CA TYR A 61 5.58 2.85 -26.39
C TYR A 61 6.28 4.21 -26.37
N LEU A 62 7.32 4.38 -25.56
CA LEU A 62 8.11 5.62 -25.48
C LEU A 62 8.86 5.89 -26.79
N LEU A 63 9.48 4.87 -27.39
CA LEU A 63 10.19 4.99 -28.67
C LEU A 63 9.26 5.41 -29.83
N ARG A 64 7.96 5.16 -29.72
CA ARG A 64 6.93 5.57 -30.69
C ARG A 64 6.30 6.93 -30.39
N GLY A 65 6.88 7.72 -29.47
CA GLY A 65 6.37 9.02 -29.09
C GLY A 65 5.24 8.98 -28.06
N GLY A 66 5.09 7.88 -27.32
CA GLY A 66 4.14 7.79 -26.21
C GLY A 66 4.45 8.79 -25.11
N ALA A 67 3.41 9.44 -24.57
CA ALA A 67 3.55 10.37 -23.47
C ALA A 67 3.48 9.65 -22.12
N LEU A 68 4.30 10.09 -21.17
CA LEU A 68 4.24 9.68 -19.77
C LEU A 68 3.29 10.59 -18.97
N PRO A 69 2.72 10.09 -17.86
CA PRO A 69 1.94 10.92 -16.93
C PRO A 69 2.76 12.11 -16.44
N ARG A 70 2.13 13.27 -16.30
CA ARG A 70 2.78 14.53 -15.88
C ARG A 70 3.39 14.42 -14.48
N GLU A 71 2.81 13.53 -13.67
CA GLU A 71 3.18 13.15 -12.32
C GLU A 71 4.57 12.49 -12.28
N SER A 72 5.10 12.03 -13.43
CA SER A 72 6.44 11.46 -13.54
C SER A 72 7.56 12.51 -13.52
N LYS A 73 7.25 13.79 -13.76
CA LYS A 73 8.27 14.87 -13.84
C LYS A 73 9.14 14.99 -12.57
N PRO A 74 8.60 14.95 -11.33
CA PRO A 74 9.40 14.99 -10.12
C PRO A 74 10.38 13.82 -10.01
N LEU A 75 10.01 12.63 -10.51
CA LEU A 75 10.91 11.47 -10.51
C LEU A 75 12.13 11.70 -11.42
N PHE A 76 11.92 12.29 -12.61
CA PHE A 76 13.03 12.64 -13.50
C PHE A 76 13.92 13.74 -12.89
N LEU A 77 13.32 14.75 -12.27
CA LEU A 77 14.08 15.78 -11.55
C LEU A 77 14.91 15.17 -10.42
N PHE A 78 14.31 14.30 -9.62
CA PHE A 78 15.01 13.56 -8.57
C PHE A 78 16.17 12.74 -9.14
N GLY A 79 15.95 12.02 -10.25
CA GLY A 79 17.01 11.27 -10.93
C GLY A 79 18.17 12.15 -11.40
N LEU A 80 17.88 13.33 -11.96
CA LEU A 80 18.91 14.29 -12.36
C LEU A 80 19.70 14.82 -11.16
N VAL A 81 19.01 15.17 -10.07
CA VAL A 81 19.65 15.62 -8.82
C VAL A 81 20.52 14.50 -8.24
N ALA A 82 20.04 13.26 -8.24
CA ALA A 82 20.81 12.10 -7.78
C ALA A 82 22.07 11.88 -8.63
N LEU A 83 21.96 11.97 -9.96
CA LEU A 83 23.11 11.88 -10.88
C LEU A 83 24.13 12.98 -10.61
N ALA A 84 23.68 14.23 -10.44
CA ALA A 84 24.55 15.35 -10.13
C ALA A 84 25.24 15.19 -8.76
N ALA A 85 24.50 14.70 -7.76
CA ALA A 85 25.04 14.43 -6.43
C ALA A 85 26.08 13.31 -6.44
N SER A 86 25.84 12.21 -7.16
CA SER A 86 26.83 11.14 -7.35
C SER A 86 28.06 11.61 -8.13
N ALA A 87 27.88 12.38 -9.20
CA ALA A 87 29.02 12.97 -9.91
C ALA A 87 29.85 13.88 -8.99
N GLY A 88 29.20 14.67 -8.13
CA GLY A 88 29.85 15.49 -7.11
C GLY A 88 30.59 14.67 -6.04
N ALA A 89 30.06 13.52 -5.67
CA ALA A 89 30.66 12.62 -4.68
C ALA A 89 32.03 12.07 -5.12
N LEU A 90 32.30 11.98 -6.42
CA LEU A 90 33.61 11.58 -6.95
C LEU A 90 34.73 12.59 -6.65
N PHE A 91 34.37 13.83 -6.29
CA PHE A 91 35.32 14.91 -5.98
C PHE A 91 35.49 15.14 -4.47
N ILE A 92 34.84 14.34 -3.62
CA ILE A 92 34.87 14.48 -2.16
C ILE A 92 35.41 13.18 -1.55
N ASP A 93 36.31 13.29 -0.59
CA ASP A 93 36.77 12.14 0.19
C ASP A 93 35.66 11.68 1.15
N ILE A 94 34.85 10.73 0.68
CA ILE A 94 33.78 10.12 1.47
C ILE A 94 34.34 8.85 2.13
N PRO A 95 34.30 8.72 3.47
CA PRO A 95 34.78 7.53 4.15
C PRO A 95 33.98 6.30 3.72
N THR A 96 34.66 5.30 3.17
CA THR A 96 34.01 4.09 2.67
C THR A 96 33.50 3.23 3.82
N LEU A 97 32.19 3.02 3.90
CA LEU A 97 31.60 2.10 4.86
C LEU A 97 31.84 0.65 4.42
N LYS A 98 32.44 -0.18 5.29
CA LYS A 98 32.64 -1.63 5.08
C LYS A 98 33.51 -1.99 3.86
N GLY A 99 34.55 -1.19 3.56
CA GLY A 99 35.55 -1.51 2.52
C GLY A 99 34.99 -1.55 1.08
N ARG A 100 33.87 -0.89 0.83
CA ARG A 100 33.22 -0.83 -0.50
C ARG A 100 33.70 0.42 -1.24
N SER A 101 34.03 0.29 -2.52
CA SER A 101 34.35 1.45 -3.36
C SER A 101 33.13 2.35 -3.57
N VAL A 102 33.37 3.66 -3.70
CA VAL A 102 32.34 4.68 -3.98
C VAL A 102 31.55 4.29 -5.25
N LEU A 103 32.24 4.01 -6.35
CA LEU A 103 31.64 3.57 -7.62
C LEU A 103 30.76 2.32 -7.47
N GLY A 104 31.18 1.35 -6.65
CA GLY A 104 30.40 0.13 -6.41
C GLY A 104 29.11 0.39 -5.63
N GLN A 105 29.12 1.37 -4.72
CA GLN A 105 27.92 1.80 -3.99
C GLN A 105 26.98 2.60 -4.90
N GLU A 106 27.52 3.50 -5.71
CA GLU A 106 26.76 4.30 -6.66
C GLU A 106 26.09 3.44 -7.72
N ALA A 107 26.81 2.50 -8.33
CA ALA A 107 26.24 1.58 -9.31
C ALA A 107 25.05 0.81 -8.73
N ARG A 108 25.15 0.35 -7.47
CA ARG A 108 24.04 -0.31 -6.78
C ARG A 108 22.86 0.64 -6.55
N ALA A 109 23.13 1.87 -6.11
CA ALA A 109 22.10 2.87 -5.89
C ALA A 109 21.36 3.20 -7.20
N PHE A 110 22.08 3.34 -8.31
CA PHE A 110 21.49 3.56 -9.63
C PHE A 110 20.65 2.37 -10.10
N VAL A 111 21.12 1.13 -9.89
CA VAL A 111 20.29 -0.05 -10.19
C VAL A 111 18.99 -0.02 -9.38
N THR A 112 19.05 0.30 -8.08
CA THR A 112 17.85 0.45 -7.25
C THR A 112 16.92 1.55 -7.76
N LEU A 113 17.47 2.71 -8.15
CA LEU A 113 16.70 3.81 -8.73
C LEU A 113 16.02 3.41 -10.04
N VAL A 114 16.74 2.73 -10.95
CA VAL A 114 16.19 2.26 -12.23
C VAL A 114 15.06 1.26 -12.00
N ILE A 115 15.22 0.32 -11.06
CA ILE A 115 14.16 -0.64 -10.71
C ILE A 115 12.95 0.11 -10.16
N GLY A 116 13.13 1.02 -9.19
CA GLY A 116 12.05 1.81 -8.63
C GLY A 116 11.32 2.66 -9.67
N ALA A 117 12.08 3.30 -10.57
CA ALA A 117 11.53 4.10 -11.66
C ALA A 117 10.76 3.23 -12.67
N ALA A 118 11.26 2.04 -13.01
CA ALA A 118 10.55 1.11 -13.89
C ALA A 118 9.19 0.70 -13.31
N PHE A 119 9.14 0.34 -12.03
CA PHE A 119 7.89 0.06 -11.33
C PHE A 119 6.96 1.28 -11.35
N TYR A 120 7.45 2.45 -10.93
CA TYR A 120 6.64 3.66 -10.91
C TYR A 120 6.04 3.99 -12.29
N LEU A 121 6.88 4.02 -13.33
CA LEU A 121 6.46 4.41 -14.69
C LEU A 121 5.47 3.42 -15.29
N ILE A 122 5.69 2.11 -15.09
CA ILE A 122 4.74 1.09 -15.55
C ILE A 122 3.39 1.26 -14.87
N PHE A 123 3.37 1.44 -13.55
CA PHE A 123 2.12 1.56 -12.81
C PHE A 123 1.39 2.87 -13.06
N ALA A 124 2.11 3.95 -13.32
CA ALA A 124 1.52 5.25 -13.63
C ALA A 124 1.02 5.31 -15.09
N ALA A 125 1.70 4.66 -16.04
CA ALA A 125 1.41 4.83 -17.46
C ALA A 125 0.50 3.73 -18.05
N TYR A 126 0.45 2.53 -17.47
CA TYR A 126 -0.28 1.41 -18.07
C TYR A 126 -1.80 1.58 -18.06
N PRO A 127 -2.46 1.93 -16.93
CA PRO A 127 -3.92 2.10 -16.89
C PRO A 127 -4.33 3.40 -17.60
N ARG A 128 -4.62 3.32 -18.89
CA ARG A 128 -4.94 4.51 -19.72
C ARG A 128 -6.42 4.79 -19.84
N GLU A 129 -7.24 3.75 -19.66
CA GLU A 129 -8.68 3.80 -19.81
C GLU A 129 -9.36 3.45 -18.49
N GLU A 130 -10.56 3.99 -18.27
CA GLU A 130 -11.36 3.70 -17.07
C GLU A 130 -11.65 2.20 -16.92
N GLU A 131 -11.87 1.49 -18.02
CA GLU A 131 -12.07 0.04 -17.98
C GLU A 131 -10.81 -0.69 -17.48
N GLN A 132 -9.62 -0.26 -17.92
CA GLN A 132 -8.35 -0.84 -17.49
C GLN A 132 -8.06 -0.52 -16.02
N LEU A 133 -8.39 0.70 -15.57
CA LEU A 133 -8.28 1.08 -14.16
C LEU A 133 -9.21 0.22 -13.29
N ASN A 134 -10.47 0.04 -13.69
CA ASN A 134 -11.41 -0.83 -12.99
C ASN A 134 -10.92 -2.29 -12.94
N LYS A 135 -10.36 -2.83 -14.04
CA LYS A 135 -9.73 -4.15 -14.04
C LYS A 135 -8.53 -4.22 -13.09
N THR A 136 -7.69 -3.18 -13.08
CA THR A 136 -6.53 -3.06 -12.18
C THR A 136 -6.98 -3.13 -10.74
N LEU A 137 -7.98 -2.33 -10.37
CA LEU A 137 -8.55 -2.34 -9.02
C LEU A 137 -9.05 -3.74 -8.66
N ARG A 138 -9.81 -4.42 -9.54
CA ARG A 138 -10.25 -5.80 -9.27
C ARG A 138 -9.09 -6.74 -8.99
N TRP A 139 -8.02 -6.69 -9.80
CA TRP A 139 -6.87 -7.57 -9.60
C TRP A 139 -6.11 -7.27 -8.29
N ILE A 140 -5.99 -6.00 -7.90
CA ILE A 140 -5.41 -5.61 -6.61
C ILE A 140 -6.25 -6.18 -5.46
N HIS A 141 -7.58 -6.07 -5.53
CA HIS A 141 -8.47 -6.62 -4.51
C HIS A 141 -8.40 -8.15 -4.46
N ILE A 142 -8.28 -8.83 -5.60
CA ILE A 142 -8.11 -10.30 -5.64
C ILE A 142 -6.75 -10.68 -5.03
N GLY A 143 -5.67 -9.97 -5.35
CA GLY A 143 -4.36 -10.19 -4.71
C GLY A 143 -4.42 -9.99 -3.19
N GLY A 144 -5.10 -8.92 -2.75
CA GLY A 144 -5.38 -8.67 -1.34
C GLY A 144 -6.19 -9.79 -0.69
N LEU A 145 -7.25 -10.27 -1.33
CA LEU A 145 -8.07 -11.38 -0.84
C LEU A 145 -7.27 -12.69 -0.71
N VAL A 146 -6.40 -12.98 -1.69
CA VAL A 146 -5.51 -14.16 -1.64
C VAL A 146 -4.55 -14.07 -0.45
N MET A 147 -3.93 -12.90 -0.25
CA MET A 147 -3.08 -12.63 0.89
C MET A 147 -3.82 -12.80 2.21
N MET A 148 -5.02 -12.22 2.32
CA MET A 148 -5.87 -12.29 3.51
C MET A 148 -6.30 -13.72 3.82
N THR A 149 -6.72 -14.47 2.81
CA THR A 149 -7.09 -15.88 2.99
C THR A 149 -5.91 -16.67 3.55
N TRP A 150 -4.69 -16.40 3.08
CA TRP A 150 -3.48 -17.04 3.58
C TRP A 150 -3.15 -16.62 5.03
N THR A 151 -3.32 -15.35 5.40
CA THR A 151 -3.12 -14.88 6.78
C THR A 151 -4.14 -15.45 7.75
N ILE A 152 -5.41 -15.64 7.34
CA ILE A 152 -6.40 -16.35 8.15
C ILE A 152 -5.93 -17.78 8.47
N ILE A 153 -5.43 -18.50 7.45
CA ILE A 153 -4.85 -19.84 7.65
C ILE A 153 -3.69 -19.79 8.65
N GLN A 154 -2.75 -18.84 8.49
CA GLN A 154 -1.65 -18.65 9.45
C GLN A 154 -2.14 -18.35 10.86
N PHE A 155 -3.14 -17.49 10.99
CA PHE A 155 -3.71 -17.11 12.27
C PHE A 155 -4.27 -18.31 13.02
N PHE A 156 -5.05 -19.17 12.36
CA PHE A 156 -5.59 -20.37 13.01
C PHE A 156 -4.51 -21.34 13.47
N TYR A 157 -3.46 -21.55 12.68
CA TYR A 157 -2.42 -22.51 13.03
C TYR A 157 -1.38 -21.98 14.02
N LEU A 158 -1.10 -20.68 14.03
CA LEU A 158 -0.19 -20.08 15.02
C LEU A 158 -0.79 -20.07 16.43
N ASN A 159 -2.12 -20.06 16.55
CA ASN A 159 -2.81 -20.17 17.83
C ASN A 159 -3.13 -21.63 18.22
N ASN A 160 -2.70 -22.60 17.42
CA ASN A 160 -2.96 -24.02 17.66
C ASN A 160 -1.73 -24.70 18.29
N PRO A 161 -1.88 -25.50 19.36
CA PRO A 161 -0.77 -26.24 19.99
C PRO A 161 0.00 -27.15 19.03
N TYR A 162 -0.66 -27.65 17.98
CA TYR A 162 -0.05 -28.55 16.99
C TYR A 162 0.85 -27.84 15.96
N GLY A 163 0.92 -26.50 16.01
CA GLY A 163 1.77 -25.70 15.14
C GLY A 163 1.31 -25.63 13.68
N PHE A 164 2.21 -25.16 12.81
CA PHE A 164 1.94 -24.97 11.38
C PHE A 164 2.04 -26.30 10.63
N PRO A 165 1.00 -26.73 9.87
CA PRO A 165 1.01 -28.04 9.25
C PRO A 165 2.00 -28.09 8.09
N VAL A 166 2.63 -29.25 7.89
CA VAL A 166 3.70 -29.46 6.89
C VAL A 166 3.27 -29.07 5.47
N TRP A 167 2.01 -29.31 5.09
CA TRP A 167 1.51 -28.95 3.77
C TRP A 167 1.45 -27.42 3.58
N ALA A 168 1.01 -26.68 4.59
CA ALA A 168 0.94 -25.22 4.53
C ALA A 168 2.34 -24.62 4.56
N ASP A 169 3.24 -25.26 5.31
CA ASP A 169 4.64 -24.87 5.39
C ASP A 169 5.32 -24.96 4.03
N ARG A 170 5.15 -26.08 3.32
CA ARG A 170 5.64 -26.30 1.95
C ARG A 170 5.07 -25.31 0.94
N ILE A 171 3.76 -25.06 0.97
CA ILE A 171 3.14 -24.04 0.10
C ILE A 171 3.79 -22.69 0.37
N GLN A 172 3.96 -22.33 1.64
CA GLN A 172 4.57 -21.05 1.96
C GLN A 172 6.02 -20.97 1.49
N GLU A 173 6.82 -22.02 1.67
CA GLU A 173 8.21 -22.04 1.22
C GLU A 173 8.37 -21.91 -0.29
N VAL A 174 7.41 -22.43 -1.07
CA VAL A 174 7.39 -22.23 -2.53
C VAL A 174 7.08 -20.78 -2.89
N LEU A 175 6.12 -20.18 -2.19
CA LEU A 175 5.65 -18.83 -2.50
C LEU A 175 6.57 -17.73 -1.95
N VAL A 176 7.11 -17.89 -0.74
CA VAL A 176 7.79 -16.82 0.00
C VAL A 176 8.89 -17.38 0.89
N THR A 177 10.10 -16.83 0.77
CA THR A 177 11.19 -17.13 1.70
C THR A 177 10.87 -16.53 3.07
N LYS A 178 11.09 -17.28 4.15
CA LYS A 178 10.76 -16.86 5.52
C LYS A 178 11.99 -16.36 6.25
N THR A 179 11.81 -15.35 7.11
CA THR A 179 12.83 -15.01 8.12
C THR A 179 12.95 -16.14 9.15
N PRO A 180 14.18 -16.48 9.60
CA PRO A 180 14.41 -17.55 10.57
C PRO A 180 13.68 -17.38 11.92
N ASN A 181 13.35 -16.16 12.33
CA ASN A 181 12.76 -15.87 13.64
C ASN A 181 11.38 -15.22 13.54
N ARG A 182 10.35 -16.03 13.27
CA ARG A 182 9.00 -15.57 12.96
C ARG A 182 8.17 -15.22 14.20
N GLY A 183 8.54 -15.73 15.38
CA GLY A 183 7.75 -15.62 16.60
C GLY A 183 6.29 -16.04 16.38
N ALA A 184 5.38 -15.55 17.22
CA ALA A 184 3.93 -15.80 17.12
C ALA A 184 3.19 -14.79 16.21
N ARG A 185 3.87 -14.19 15.22
CA ARG A 185 3.31 -13.12 14.38
C ARG A 185 2.95 -13.62 12.98
N ILE A 186 1.82 -13.14 12.46
CA ILE A 186 1.45 -13.42 11.06
C ILE A 186 2.32 -12.59 10.10
N THR A 187 2.77 -13.21 9.01
CA THR A 187 3.51 -12.52 7.93
C THR A 187 2.77 -12.55 6.59
N GLY A 188 1.69 -13.32 6.50
CA GLY A 188 0.97 -13.52 5.26
C GLY A 188 1.87 -14.06 4.17
N LEU A 189 1.86 -13.37 3.03
CA LEU A 189 2.70 -13.67 1.87
C LEU A 189 3.94 -12.75 1.80
N ALA A 190 4.32 -12.16 2.94
CA ALA A 190 5.53 -11.36 3.07
C ALA A 190 6.66 -12.10 3.80
N TYR A 191 7.89 -11.66 3.52
CA TYR A 191 9.12 -12.14 4.17
C TYR A 191 9.06 -11.98 5.70
N GLU A 192 8.59 -10.82 6.17
CA GLU A 192 8.48 -10.45 7.60
C GLU A 192 7.14 -9.81 7.97
N PRO A 193 6.74 -9.83 9.27
CA PRO A 193 5.50 -9.20 9.72
C PRO A 193 5.45 -7.70 9.42
N SER A 194 6.58 -7.02 9.56
CA SER A 194 6.70 -5.58 9.28
C SER A 194 6.41 -5.25 7.82
N TRP A 195 6.78 -6.12 6.88
CA TRP A 195 6.54 -5.91 5.45
C TRP A 195 5.08 -6.14 5.09
N PHE A 196 4.45 -7.17 5.67
CA PHE A 196 2.99 -7.35 5.56
C PHE A 196 2.27 -6.11 6.10
N GLY A 197 2.61 -5.66 7.31
CA GLY A 197 2.06 -4.45 7.90
C GLY A 197 2.26 -3.22 7.01
N HIS A 198 3.43 -3.09 6.38
CA HIS A 198 3.72 -1.99 5.45
C HIS A 198 2.85 -2.05 4.19
N GLN A 199 2.66 -3.22 3.58
CA GLN A 199 1.76 -3.40 2.43
C GLN A 199 0.31 -3.04 2.78
N MET A 200 -0.14 -3.46 3.96
CA MET A 200 -1.49 -3.14 4.45
C MET A 200 -1.70 -1.64 4.59
N ILE A 201 -0.76 -0.92 5.22
CA ILE A 201 -0.93 0.51 5.46
C ILE A 201 -0.70 1.38 4.23
N MET A 202 0.18 0.99 3.31
CA MET A 202 0.51 1.78 2.12
C MET A 202 -0.50 1.62 0.99
N LEU A 203 -1.07 0.43 0.82
CA LEU A 203 -1.89 0.09 -0.34
C LEU A 203 -3.30 -0.36 0.06
N TYR A 204 -3.40 -1.46 0.79
CA TYR A 204 -4.68 -2.17 0.94
C TYR A 204 -5.68 -1.45 1.84
N ILE A 205 -5.30 -1.06 3.06
CA ILE A 205 -6.19 -0.36 4.00
C ILE A 205 -6.66 0.97 3.42
N PRO A 206 -5.79 1.87 2.91
CA PRO A 206 -6.25 3.11 2.29
C PRO A 206 -7.21 2.88 1.12
N LEU A 207 -6.93 1.88 0.28
CA LEU A 207 -7.77 1.56 -0.87
C LEU A 207 -9.16 1.07 -0.44
N TRP A 208 -9.22 0.09 0.47
CA TRP A 208 -10.49 -0.45 0.94
C TRP A 208 -11.27 0.57 1.76
N LEU A 209 -10.58 1.37 2.59
CA LEU A 209 -11.18 2.47 3.31
C LEU A 209 -11.79 3.51 2.37
N ALA A 210 -11.09 3.90 1.31
CA ALA A 210 -11.61 4.84 0.32
C ALA A 210 -12.84 4.28 -0.39
N ALA A 211 -12.79 3.01 -0.82
CA ALA A 211 -13.93 2.33 -1.43
C ALA A 211 -15.13 2.25 -0.48
N SER A 212 -14.92 1.89 0.79
CA SER A 212 -15.94 1.86 1.83
C SER A 212 -16.53 3.24 2.12
N TYR A 213 -15.70 4.28 2.18
CA TYR A 213 -16.12 5.66 2.46
C TYR A 213 -16.96 6.24 1.32
N GLU A 214 -16.49 6.09 0.08
CA GLU A 214 -17.19 6.57 -1.13
C GLU A 214 -18.34 5.64 -1.56
N ARG A 215 -18.50 4.48 -0.91
CA ARG A 215 -19.46 3.42 -1.27
C ARG A 215 -19.30 2.96 -2.74
N THR A 216 -18.07 3.02 -3.24
CA THR A 216 -17.69 2.51 -4.55
C THR A 216 -17.20 1.07 -4.40
N SER A 217 -17.40 0.27 -5.44
CA SER A 217 -16.89 -1.11 -5.45
C SER A 217 -16.36 -1.43 -6.83
N ALA A 218 -15.20 -2.08 -6.87
CA ALA A 218 -14.64 -2.61 -8.10
C ALA A 218 -15.46 -3.79 -8.61
N PHE A 219 -16.21 -4.47 -7.73
CA PHE A 219 -17.00 -5.64 -8.04
C PHE A 219 -18.49 -5.30 -8.22
N LYS A 220 -19.16 -6.02 -9.13
CA LYS A 220 -20.62 -5.90 -9.31
C LYS A 220 -21.40 -6.58 -8.19
N VAL A 221 -20.76 -7.48 -7.45
CA VAL A 221 -21.40 -8.27 -6.38
C VAL A 221 -21.57 -7.40 -5.14
N ARG A 222 -22.82 -7.26 -4.67
CA ARG A 222 -23.16 -6.61 -3.40
C ARG A 222 -23.91 -7.61 -2.53
N ILE A 223 -23.38 -7.86 -1.34
CA ILE A 223 -24.00 -8.72 -0.33
C ILE A 223 -24.94 -7.83 0.50
N LEU A 224 -26.18 -8.25 0.70
CA LEU A 224 -27.19 -7.51 1.51
C LEU A 224 -27.37 -6.02 1.13
N ARG A 225 -27.25 -5.65 -0.16
CA ARG A 225 -27.42 -4.28 -0.72
C ARG A 225 -26.43 -3.21 -0.22
N TYR A 226 -25.79 -3.40 0.94
CA TYR A 226 -24.90 -2.44 1.61
C TYR A 226 -23.48 -2.94 1.83
N LEU A 227 -23.25 -4.27 1.87
CA LEU A 227 -21.93 -4.84 2.09
C LEU A 227 -21.24 -5.11 0.76
N THR A 228 -20.11 -4.43 0.55
CA THR A 228 -19.22 -4.65 -0.58
C THR A 228 -18.07 -5.58 -0.15
N ILE A 229 -17.38 -6.17 -1.13
CA ILE A 229 -16.19 -7.01 -0.86
C ILE A 229 -15.12 -6.18 -0.14
N GLU A 230 -15.01 -4.90 -0.49
CA GLU A 230 -14.08 -3.95 0.11
C GLU A 230 -14.34 -3.75 1.61
N ASN A 231 -15.60 -3.75 2.06
CA ASN A 231 -15.93 -3.66 3.49
C ASN A 231 -15.43 -4.89 4.25
N PHE A 232 -15.60 -6.08 3.67
CA PHE A 232 -15.10 -7.33 4.26
C PHE A 232 -13.56 -7.29 4.33
N LEU A 233 -12.91 -6.95 3.22
CA LEU A 233 -11.45 -6.85 3.17
C LEU A 233 -10.92 -5.81 4.17
N LEU A 234 -11.60 -4.68 4.35
CA LEU A 234 -11.22 -3.66 5.33
C LEU A 234 -11.28 -4.20 6.76
N VAL A 235 -12.39 -4.83 7.16
CA VAL A 235 -12.57 -5.33 8.53
C VAL A 235 -11.57 -6.43 8.85
N PHE A 236 -11.51 -7.47 8.02
CA PHE A 236 -10.60 -8.58 8.24
C PHE A 236 -9.14 -8.14 8.12
N GLY A 237 -8.85 -7.23 7.18
CA GLY A 237 -7.51 -6.70 6.99
C GLY A 237 -7.02 -5.89 8.18
N LEU A 238 -7.90 -5.12 8.84
CA LEU A 238 -7.57 -4.43 10.08
C LEU A 238 -7.29 -5.42 11.21
N VAL A 239 -8.12 -6.46 11.38
CA VAL A 239 -7.91 -7.50 12.40
C VAL A 239 -6.54 -8.18 12.21
N GLU A 240 -6.24 -8.63 11.00
CA GLU A 240 -4.97 -9.26 10.66
C GLU A 240 -3.79 -8.31 10.85
N PHE A 241 -3.94 -7.06 10.44
CA PHE A 241 -2.92 -6.04 10.63
C PHE A 241 -2.53 -5.90 12.11
N PHE A 242 -3.50 -5.88 13.03
CA PHE A 242 -3.22 -5.86 14.48
C PHE A 242 -2.52 -7.13 14.95
N TYR A 243 -2.88 -8.31 14.42
CA TYR A 243 -2.19 -9.56 14.74
C TYR A 243 -0.75 -9.64 14.24
N SER A 244 -0.41 -8.91 13.18
CA SER A 244 0.97 -8.81 12.69
C SER A 244 1.86 -7.95 13.62
N LEU A 245 1.25 -7.13 14.48
CA LEU A 245 1.90 -6.19 15.41
C LEU A 245 3.04 -5.34 14.79
N PRO A 246 2.83 -4.72 13.61
CA PRO A 246 3.86 -3.92 12.97
C PRO A 246 3.97 -2.54 13.64
N ARG A 247 4.84 -2.38 14.65
CA ARG A 247 4.98 -1.15 15.46
C ARG A 247 4.97 0.15 14.63
N LEU A 248 5.80 0.24 13.59
CA LEU A 248 5.88 1.43 12.72
C LEU A 248 4.59 1.64 11.91
N SER A 249 4.03 0.58 11.35
CA SER A 249 2.80 0.68 10.56
C SER A 249 1.60 1.02 11.46
N MET A 250 1.57 0.59 12.72
CA MET A 250 0.53 0.97 13.69
C MET A 250 0.54 2.47 13.97
N ALA A 251 1.73 3.09 14.07
CA ALA A 251 1.85 4.54 14.16
C ALA A 251 1.30 5.25 12.90
N ALA A 252 1.58 4.71 11.71
CA ALA A 252 1.00 5.23 10.46
C ALA A 252 -0.53 5.06 10.41
N LEU A 253 -1.08 3.93 10.86
CA LEU A 253 -2.53 3.74 10.97
C LEU A 253 -3.16 4.73 11.94
N LEU A 254 -2.49 5.02 13.07
CA LEU A 254 -2.94 6.03 14.01
C LEU A 254 -3.06 7.39 13.33
N LEU A 255 -2.08 7.80 12.52
CA LEU A 255 -2.16 9.07 11.76
C LEU A 255 -3.35 9.10 10.80
N VAL A 256 -3.66 7.98 10.14
CA VAL A 256 -4.87 7.86 9.29
C VAL A 256 -6.14 8.03 10.14
N CYS A 257 -6.23 7.32 11.27
CA CYS A 257 -7.36 7.45 12.20
C CYS A 257 -7.51 8.88 12.73
N VAL A 258 -6.39 9.54 13.06
CA VAL A 258 -6.33 10.93 13.52
C VAL A 258 -6.94 11.86 12.48
N TYR A 259 -6.52 11.72 11.23
CA TYR A 259 -7.03 12.49 10.10
C TYR A 259 -8.53 12.26 9.87
N LEU A 260 -8.98 11.00 9.86
CA LEU A 260 -10.40 10.66 9.68
C LEU A 260 -11.26 11.19 10.82
N PHE A 261 -10.78 11.08 12.06
CA PHE A 261 -11.46 11.60 13.23
C PHE A 261 -11.56 13.12 13.18
N TYR A 262 -10.50 13.82 12.79
CA TYR A 262 -10.53 15.27 12.56
C TYR A 262 -11.58 15.64 11.50
N LYS A 263 -11.58 14.96 10.34
CA LYS A 263 -12.55 15.19 9.26
C LYS A 263 -13.99 14.92 9.73
N GLY A 264 -14.20 13.85 10.51
CA GLY A 264 -15.49 13.48 11.09
C GLY A 264 -16.01 14.53 12.08
N ASN A 265 -15.16 15.00 13.00
CA ASN A 265 -15.50 16.07 13.93
C ASN A 265 -15.85 17.37 13.22
N LEU A 266 -15.10 17.75 12.19
CA LEU A 266 -15.40 18.93 11.39
C LEU A 266 -16.76 18.81 10.68
N ALA A 267 -17.09 17.63 10.16
CA ALA A 267 -18.38 17.37 9.54
C ALA A 267 -19.54 17.43 10.56
N LEU A 268 -19.37 16.86 11.75
CA LEU A 268 -20.35 16.94 12.84
C LEU A 268 -20.54 18.39 13.33
N TYR A 269 -19.45 19.12 13.51
CA TYR A 269 -19.47 20.53 13.87
C TYR A 269 -20.25 21.35 12.83
N ARG A 270 -19.98 21.17 11.54
CA ARG A 270 -20.71 21.86 10.46
C ARG A 270 -22.20 21.51 10.45
N LYS A 271 -22.55 20.23 10.65
CA LYS A 271 -23.95 19.79 10.74
C LYS A 271 -24.66 20.40 11.95
N ALA A 272 -24.04 20.37 13.12
CA ALA A 272 -24.59 20.96 14.34
C ALA A 272 -24.74 22.48 14.19
N ALA A 273 -23.71 23.17 13.68
CA ALA A 273 -23.73 24.59 13.38
C ALA A 273 -24.87 24.97 12.43
N GLY A 274 -25.04 24.22 11.33
CA GLY A 274 -26.11 24.43 10.36
C GLY A 274 -27.51 24.18 10.94
N ALA A 275 -27.68 23.11 11.73
CA ALA A 275 -28.94 22.78 12.40
C ALA A 275 -29.34 23.81 13.47
N ILE A 276 -28.35 24.44 14.12
CA ILE A 276 -28.58 25.50 15.10
C ILE A 276 -28.87 26.84 14.39
N ALA A 277 -28.15 27.15 13.31
CA ALA A 277 -28.33 28.38 12.54
C ALA A 277 -29.67 28.47 11.80
N SER A 278 -30.30 27.33 11.47
CA SER A 278 -31.62 27.28 10.83
C SER A 278 -32.79 27.61 11.78
N ARG A 279 -32.57 27.67 13.10
CA ARG A 279 -33.57 28.12 14.07
C ARG A 279 -33.48 29.64 14.28
N LYS A 280 -34.48 30.40 13.77
CA LYS A 280 -34.55 31.88 13.84
C LYS A 280 -34.27 32.48 15.23
N LYS A 281 -34.66 31.83 16.34
CA LYS A 281 -34.40 32.30 17.72
C LYS A 281 -32.94 32.17 18.19
N ILE A 282 -32.14 31.26 17.60
CA ILE A 282 -30.78 30.97 18.05
C ILE A 282 -29.71 31.66 17.17
N LYS A 283 -30.12 32.19 16.00
CA LYS A 283 -29.26 32.97 15.11
C LYS A 283 -28.54 34.13 15.83
N ARG A 284 -29.23 34.78 16.78
CA ARG A 284 -28.71 35.91 17.59
C ARG A 284 -27.71 35.48 18.68
N LEU A 285 -27.82 34.24 19.19
CA LEU A 285 -26.85 33.65 20.14
C LEU A 285 -25.65 33.06 19.40
N TYR A 286 -25.84 32.49 18.20
CA TYR A 286 -24.75 31.87 17.43
C TYR A 286 -23.78 32.90 16.82
N GLU A 287 -24.21 34.15 16.64
CA GLU A 287 -23.33 35.27 16.26
C GLU A 287 -22.43 35.76 17.40
N SER A 288 -22.68 35.32 18.64
CA SER A 288 -21.79 35.57 19.78
C SER A 288 -20.43 34.91 19.57
N ARG A 289 -19.37 35.72 19.54
CA ARG A 289 -17.97 35.28 19.45
C ARG A 289 -17.62 34.23 20.53
N LEU A 290 -18.24 34.33 21.70
CA LEU A 290 -18.02 33.43 22.84
C LEU A 290 -18.54 32.01 22.59
N ILE A 291 -19.72 31.85 21.99
CA ILE A 291 -20.30 30.53 21.73
C ILE A 291 -19.52 29.80 20.62
N LYS A 292 -19.06 30.52 19.59
CA LYS A 292 -18.17 29.96 18.56
C LYS A 292 -16.83 29.50 19.15
N SER A 293 -16.21 30.32 19.98
CA SER A 293 -14.95 29.96 20.65
C SER A 293 -15.12 28.79 21.62
N PHE A 294 -16.20 28.75 22.40
CA PHE A 294 -16.49 27.66 23.32
C PHE A 294 -16.71 26.33 22.58
N MET A 295 -17.51 26.32 21.50
CA MET A 295 -17.69 25.11 20.69
C MET A 295 -16.38 24.66 20.03
N GLY A 296 -15.54 25.60 19.58
CA GLY A 296 -14.22 25.29 19.03
C GLY A 296 -13.27 24.68 20.06
N LEU A 297 -13.24 25.25 21.27
CA LEU A 297 -12.45 24.74 22.40
C LEU A 297 -12.94 23.37 22.88
N ALA A 298 -14.25 23.16 22.98
CA ALA A 298 -14.84 21.87 23.36
C ALA A 298 -14.51 20.79 22.32
N ALA A 299 -14.64 21.10 21.02
CA ALA A 299 -14.24 20.17 19.95
C ALA A 299 -12.75 19.84 20.00
N THR A 300 -11.89 20.85 20.25
CA THR A 300 -10.44 20.68 20.38
C THR A 300 -10.09 19.85 21.62
N GLY A 301 -10.78 20.06 22.74
CA GLY A 301 -10.60 19.29 23.97
C GLY A 301 -11.00 17.82 23.81
N ILE A 302 -12.12 17.53 23.16
CA ILE A 302 -12.54 16.16 22.81
C ILE A 302 -11.51 15.50 21.88
N LEU A 303 -10.98 16.25 20.91
CA LEU A 303 -9.90 15.78 20.02
C LEU A 303 -8.64 15.40 20.81
N LEU A 304 -8.16 16.28 21.68
CA LEU A 304 -6.96 16.02 22.49
C LEU A 304 -7.16 14.82 23.44
N ALA A 305 -8.33 14.70 24.07
CA ALA A 305 -8.63 13.58 24.96
C ALA A 305 -8.67 12.23 24.21
N PHE A 306 -9.26 12.20 23.01
CA PHE A 306 -9.28 11.02 22.16
C PHE A 306 -7.88 10.63 21.66
N TYR A 307 -7.04 11.61 21.31
CA TYR A 307 -5.66 11.36 20.90
C TYR A 307 -4.79 10.87 22.05
N ALA A 308 -4.96 11.42 23.26
CA ALA A 308 -4.28 10.95 24.45
C ALA A 308 -4.66 9.50 24.80
N SER A 309 -5.94 9.12 24.68
CA SER A 309 -6.39 7.76 24.97
C SER A 309 -5.91 6.74 23.94
N LEU A 310 -5.92 7.08 22.65
CA LEU A 310 -5.36 6.24 21.59
C LEU A 310 -3.84 6.07 21.72
N GLY A 311 -3.11 7.16 21.95
CA GLY A 311 -1.67 7.13 22.17
C GLY A 311 -1.30 6.29 23.39
N TRP A 312 -2.04 6.45 24.48
CA TRP A 312 -1.90 5.62 25.68
C TRP A 312 -2.16 4.14 25.40
N GLY A 313 -3.23 3.81 24.66
CA GLY A 313 -3.55 2.43 24.29
C GLY A 313 -2.44 1.76 23.47
N ILE A 314 -1.82 2.48 22.54
CA ILE A 314 -0.70 1.97 21.73
C ILE A 314 0.55 1.78 22.60
N LEU A 315 0.90 2.75 23.44
CA LEU A 315 2.05 2.65 24.34
C LEU A 315 1.87 1.51 25.35
N TYR A 316 0.67 1.35 25.90
CA TYR A 316 0.35 0.27 26.84
C TYR A 316 0.43 -1.11 26.17
N LEU A 317 -0.19 -1.29 25.00
CA LEU A 317 -0.10 -2.55 24.25
C LEU A 317 1.32 -2.85 23.77
N GLY A 318 2.10 -1.81 23.45
CA GLY A 318 3.50 -1.93 23.08
C GLY A 318 4.40 -2.30 24.27
N SER A 319 4.13 -1.75 25.45
CA SER A 319 4.93 -1.94 26.67
C SER A 319 4.70 -3.28 27.37
N GLN A 320 3.57 -3.95 27.18
CA GLN A 320 3.27 -5.22 27.86
C GLN A 320 3.97 -6.45 27.25
N ARG A 321 4.72 -6.29 26.16
CA ARG A 321 5.29 -7.40 25.40
C ARG A 321 6.79 -7.24 25.08
N ASP A 322 7.45 -6.31 25.78
CA ASP A 322 8.91 -6.31 25.99
C ASP A 322 9.18 -6.86 27.41
#